data_AF-A0A7J4RYA9-F1
#
_entry.id   AF-A0A7J4RYA9-F1
#
_cell.length_a   1.000
_cell.length_b   1.000
_cell.length_c   1.000
_cell.angle_alpha   90.00
_cell.angle_beta   90.00
_cell.angle_gamma   90.00
#
_symmetry.space_group_name_H-M   'P 1'
#
loop_
_entity.id
_entity.type
_entity.pdbx_description
1 polymer ?
#
loop_
_entity_poly.entity_id
_entity_poly.type
_entity_poly.pdbx_seq_one_letter_code
_entity_poly.pdbx_strand_id
1 'polypeptide(L)'
;MTDNLLSDLLAIQSTVRDYFGWSYEADMTSANEMSQLMSSTHPYGVSTWSPENRVNSMNLLKKRLQSAEKVVIVGASVEKSEVANLGAEDSVIIAA
;
A
#
# COMPACT_ATOMS: atom_id res chain seq x y z
N MET A 1 0.36 24.66 -6.53
CA MET A 1 -0.86 23.87 -6.86
C MET A 1 -1.04 22.67 -5.92
N THR A 2 0.02 22.05 -5.42
CA THR A 2 -0.02 20.95 -4.43
C THR A 2 -0.54 21.37 -3.05
N ASP A 3 -0.27 22.60 -2.61
CA ASP A 3 -0.66 23.06 -1.27
C ASP A 3 -2.17 23.15 -1.07
N ASN A 4 -2.92 23.42 -2.14
CA ASN A 4 -4.38 23.48 -2.07
C ASN A 4 -5.00 22.09 -1.93
N LEU A 5 -4.47 21.11 -2.67
CA LEU A 5 -4.90 19.71 -2.58
C LEU A 5 -4.62 19.12 -1.20
N LEU A 6 -3.44 19.39 -0.63
CA LEU A 6 -3.13 18.93 0.73
C LEU A 6 -4.09 19.54 1.76
N SER A 7 -4.40 20.84 1.61
CA SER A 7 -5.35 21.53 2.47
C SER A 7 -6.76 20.94 2.38
N ASP A 8 -7.22 20.63 1.17
CA ASP A 8 -8.52 20.00 0.92
C ASP A 8 -8.61 18.59 1.53
N LEU A 9 -7.54 17.79 1.40
CA LEU A 9 -7.48 16.46 1.99
C LEU A 9 -7.47 16.51 3.54
N LEU A 10 -6.74 17.47 4.12
CA LEU A 10 -6.74 17.68 5.56
C LEU A 10 -8.12 18.15 6.04
N ALA A 11 -8.83 18.98 5.28
CA ALA A 11 -10.19 19.42 5.60
C ALA A 11 -11.18 18.24 5.63
N ILE A 12 -11.07 17.30 4.69
CA ILE A 12 -11.86 16.05 4.70
C ILE A 12 -11.54 15.24 5.96
N GLN A 13 -10.26 15.04 6.30
CA GLN A 13 -9.89 14.31 7.50
C GLN A 13 -10.42 14.96 8.78
N SER A 14 -10.35 16.30 8.89
CA SER A 14 -10.91 17.04 10.01
C SER A 14 -12.42 16.87 10.10
N THR A 15 -13.13 16.92 8.97
CA THR A 15 -14.59 16.69 8.93
C THR A 15 -14.95 15.30 9.44
N VAL A 16 -14.18 14.27 9.06
CA VAL A 16 -14.38 12.89 9.54
C VAL A 16 -14.13 12.81 11.05
N ARG A 17 -13.04 13.43 11.55
CA ARG A 17 -12.73 13.49 12.99
C ARG A 17 -13.87 14.13 13.77
N ASP A 18 -14.34 15.29 13.33
CA ASP A 18 -15.44 16.02 13.97
C ASP A 18 -16.72 15.18 14.00
N TYR A 19 -17.06 14.51 12.90
CA TYR A 19 -18.25 13.67 12.81
C TYR A 19 -18.22 12.49 13.79
N PHE A 20 -17.08 11.81 13.93
CA PHE A 20 -16.93 10.66 14.82
C PHE A 20 -16.46 11.00 16.24
N GLY A 21 -16.14 12.27 16.51
CA GLY A 21 -15.55 12.71 17.78
C GLY A 21 -14.13 12.16 18.01
N TRP A 22 -13.38 11.89 16.94
CA TRP A 22 -12.01 11.40 17.03
C TRP A 22 -11.02 12.55 17.21
N SER A 23 -10.06 12.39 18.12
CA SER A 23 -9.00 13.38 18.30
C SER A 23 -7.83 13.09 17.35
N TYR A 24 -7.08 14.14 16.99
CA TYR A 24 -5.84 13.98 16.24
C TYR A 24 -4.81 13.13 17.01
N GLU A 25 -4.76 13.27 18.33
CA GLU A 25 -3.89 12.50 19.20
C GLU A 25 -4.22 11.00 19.13
N ALA A 26 -5.50 10.63 18.98
CA ALA A 26 -5.91 9.25 18.82
C ALA A 26 -5.38 8.65 17.50
N ASP A 27 -5.44 9.40 16.40
CA ASP A 27 -4.85 8.99 15.12
C ASP A 27 -3.35 8.75 15.25
N MET A 28 -2.65 9.70 15.89
CA MET A 28 -1.20 9.62 16.09
C MET A 28 -0.82 8.41 16.96
N THR A 29 -1.52 8.21 18.07
CA THR A 29 -1.33 7.05 18.95
C THR A 29 -1.56 5.76 18.18
N SER A 30 -2.69 5.64 17.47
CA SER A 30 -3.03 4.46 16.66
C SER A 30 -1.96 4.17 15.59
N ALA A 31 -1.45 5.19 14.90
CA ALA A 31 -0.40 5.02 13.89
C ALA A 31 0.92 4.52 14.49
N ASN A 32 1.31 5.06 15.65
CA ASN A 32 2.52 4.64 16.35
C ASN A 32 2.42 3.21 16.88
N GLU A 33 1.29 2.86 17.50
CA GLU A 33 1.01 1.50 17.97
C GLU A 33 1.03 0.50 16.82
N MET A 34 0.41 0.85 15.69
CA MET A 34 0.43 0.01 14.50
C MET A 34 1.85 -0.22 13.97
N SER A 35 2.66 0.83 13.92
CA SER A 35 4.07 0.74 13.51
C SER A 35 4.87 -0.20 14.41
N GLN A 36 4.69 -0.08 15.73
CA GLN A 36 5.33 -0.96 16.71
C GLN A 36 4.89 -2.42 16.55
N LEU A 37 3.58 -2.66 16.40
CA LEU A 37 3.02 -4.00 16.22
C LEU A 37 3.50 -4.66 14.92
N MET A 38 3.57 -3.90 13.83
CA MET A 38 4.12 -4.38 12.55
C MET A 38 5.63 -4.64 12.58
N SER A 39 6.34 -4.07 13.56
CA SER A 39 7.78 -4.34 13.77
C SER A 39 8.05 -5.65 14.52
N SER A 40 7.01 -6.32 15.01
CA SER A 40 7.11 -7.63 15.69
C SER A 40 7.39 -8.78 14.71
N THR A 41 7.91 -9.89 15.22
CA THR A 41 8.02 -11.15 14.45
C THR A 41 6.66 -11.77 14.13
N HIS A 42 5.63 -11.42 14.91
CA HIS A 42 4.24 -11.88 14.71
C HIS A 42 3.28 -10.68 14.77
N PRO A 43 3.23 -9.85 13.72
CA PRO A 43 2.35 -8.68 13.69
C PRO A 43 0.89 -9.08 13.93
N TYR A 44 0.27 -8.48 14.95
CA TYR A 44 -1.11 -8.77 15.35
C TYR A 44 -1.43 -10.26 15.60
N GLY A 45 -0.42 -11.11 15.82
CA GLY A 45 -0.59 -12.57 15.90
C GLY A 45 -0.94 -13.23 14.57
N VAL A 46 -0.92 -12.50 13.46
CA VAL A 46 -1.21 -13.01 12.12
C VAL A 46 0.08 -13.55 11.51
N SER A 47 0.21 -14.87 11.46
CA SER A 47 1.45 -15.53 11.01
C SER A 47 1.86 -15.12 9.59
N THR A 48 0.91 -14.95 8.66
CA THR A 48 1.19 -14.57 7.27
C THR A 48 1.74 -13.15 7.13
N TRP A 49 1.60 -12.30 8.16
CA TRP A 49 2.16 -10.95 8.19
C TRP A 49 3.58 -10.90 8.74
N SER A 50 4.13 -12.03 9.19
CA SER A 50 5.51 -12.06 9.68
C SER A 50 6.50 -11.65 8.57
N PRO A 51 7.64 -11.01 8.93
CA PRO A 51 8.68 -10.69 7.96
C PRO A 51 9.16 -11.90 7.15
N GLU A 52 9.27 -13.06 7.80
CA GLU A 52 9.64 -14.32 7.16
C GLU A 52 8.60 -14.76 6.12
N ASN A 53 7.30 -14.76 6.49
CA ASN A 53 6.25 -15.17 5.57
C ASN A 53 6.02 -14.17 4.44
N ARG A 54 6.32 -12.88 4.67
CA ARG A 54 6.39 -11.88 3.60
C ARG A 54 7.47 -12.26 2.58
N VAL A 55 8.68 -12.62 3.02
CA VAL A 55 9.77 -13.06 2.13
C VAL A 55 9.38 -14.32 1.37
N ASN A 56 8.81 -15.31 2.06
CA ASN A 56 8.34 -16.56 1.43
C ASN A 56 7.26 -16.30 0.37
N SER A 57 6.29 -15.44 0.68
CA SER A 57 5.21 -15.05 -0.23
C SER A 57 5.77 -14.32 -1.46
N MET A 58 6.74 -13.43 -1.28
CA MET A 58 7.41 -12.73 -2.38
C MET A 58 8.19 -13.69 -3.28
N ASN A 59 8.91 -14.65 -2.70
CA ASN A 59 9.63 -15.66 -3.47
C ASN A 59 8.69 -16.55 -4.27
N LEU A 60 7.56 -16.95 -3.67
CA LEU A 60 6.54 -17.74 -4.36
C LEU A 60 5.88 -16.95 -5.49
N LEU A 61 5.54 -15.69 -5.25
CA LEU A 61 4.97 -14.80 -6.26
C LEU A 61 5.95 -14.63 -7.43
N LYS A 62 7.23 -14.35 -7.15
CA LYS A 62 8.27 -14.23 -8.17
C LYS A 62 8.35 -15.48 -9.04
N LYS A 63 8.39 -16.67 -8.44
CA LYS A 63 8.42 -17.94 -9.19
C LYS A 63 7.20 -18.08 -10.10
N ARG A 64 6.00 -17.79 -9.58
CA ARG A 64 4.75 -17.87 -10.35
C ARG A 64 4.75 -16.92 -11.55
N LEU A 65 5.18 -15.67 -11.34
CA LEU A 65 5.27 -14.67 -12.39
C LEU A 65 6.29 -15.06 -13.47
N GLN A 66 7.44 -15.61 -13.09
CA GLN A 66 8.47 -16.08 -14.03
C GLN A 66 8.04 -17.31 -14.85
N SER A 67 7.17 -18.15 -14.28
CA SER A 67 6.63 -19.32 -14.98
C SER A 67 5.37 -19.03 -15.80
N ALA A 68 4.80 -17.83 -15.68
CA ALA A 68 3.56 -17.48 -16.37
C ALA A 68 3.86 -17.18 -17.84
N GLU A 69 3.03 -17.73 -18.74
CA GLU A 69 3.06 -17.39 -20.16
C GLU A 69 2.72 -15.92 -20.41
N LYS A 70 1.87 -15.34 -19.57
CA LYS A 70 1.45 -13.95 -19.64
C LYS A 70 1.20 -13.38 -18.26
N VAL A 71 1.66 -12.15 -18.03
CA VAL A 71 1.38 -11.37 -16.82
C VAL A 71 0.57 -10.14 -17.20
N VAL A 72 -0.52 -9.92 -16.48
CA VAL A 72 -1.36 -8.71 -16.60
C VAL A 72 -1.32 -7.96 -15.28
N ILE A 73 -0.92 -6.69 -15.32
CA ILE A 73 -0.87 -5.82 -14.13
C ILE A 73 -1.99 -4.79 -14.24
N VAL A 74 -2.84 -4.71 -13.22
CA VAL A 74 -3.92 -3.74 -13.13
C VAL A 74 -3.68 -2.80 -11.94
N GLY A 75 -3.60 -1.50 -12.18
CA GLY A 75 -3.35 -0.49 -11.16
C GLY A 75 -4.26 0.72 -11.29
N ALA A 76 -4.80 1.22 -10.17
CA ALA A 76 -5.68 2.39 -10.13
C ALA A 76 -4.97 3.70 -9.74
N SER A 77 -3.66 3.64 -9.54
CA SER A 77 -2.83 4.76 -9.07
C SER A 77 -1.41 4.56 -9.60
N VAL A 78 -1.29 4.52 -10.93
CA VAL A 78 0.00 4.38 -11.62
C VAL A 78 0.28 5.65 -12.40
N GLU A 79 1.50 6.17 -12.29
CA GLU A 79 1.98 7.25 -13.11
C GLU A 79 2.55 6.72 -14.43
N LYS A 80 2.46 7.53 -15.49
CA LYS A 80 3.00 7.17 -16.82
C LYS A 80 4.50 6.87 -16.78
N SER A 81 5.23 7.55 -15.91
CA SER A 81 6.68 7.37 -15.66
C SER A 81 6.99 5.98 -15.10
N GLU A 82 6.13 5.44 -14.23
CA GLU A 82 6.28 4.12 -13.62
C GLU A 82 6.08 3.01 -14.65
N VAL A 83 5.15 3.21 -15.60
CA VAL A 83 4.90 2.25 -16.70
C VAL A 83 6.00 2.27 -17.74
N ALA A 84 6.52 3.45 -18.08
CA ALA A 84 7.55 3.60 -19.10
C ALA A 84 8.83 2.80 -18.79
N ASN A 85 9.11 2.56 -17.50
CA ASN A 85 10.29 1.83 -17.05
C ASN A 85 10.09 0.31 -16.99
N LEU A 86 8.89 -0.22 -17.22
CA LEU A 86 8.58 -1.64 -17.01
C LEU A 86 9.08 -2.57 -18.13
N GLY A 87 9.67 -2.06 -19.21
CA GLY A 87 10.27 -2.90 -20.26
C GLY A 87 9.30 -3.98 -20.77
N ALA A 88 8.14 -3.54 -21.24
CA ALA A 88 6.98 -4.39 -21.51
C ALA A 88 7.06 -5.14 -22.86
N GLU A 89 8.12 -5.92 -23.09
CA GLU A 89 8.00 -7.00 -24.07
C GLU A 89 7.09 -8.08 -23.45
N ASP A 90 6.01 -8.43 -24.15
CA ASP A 90 5.00 -9.45 -23.78
C ASP A 90 4.15 -9.23 -22.52
N SER A 91 4.03 -7.99 -22.03
CA SER A 91 3.17 -7.65 -20.88
C SER A 91 1.94 -6.81 -21.25
N VAL A 92 0.80 -7.03 -20.58
CA VAL A 92 -0.37 -6.14 -20.67
C VAL A 92 -0.54 -5.39 -19.37
N ILE A 93 -0.48 -4.06 -19.42
CA ILE A 93 -0.67 -3.19 -18.26
C ILE A 93 -1.97 -2.42 -18.46
N ILE A 94 -2.89 -2.53 -17.50
CA ILE A 94 -4.14 -1.78 -17.46
C ILE A 94 -4.03 -0.80 -16.28
N ALA A 95 -3.77 0.46 -16.58
CA ALA A 95 -3.78 1.53 -15.60
C ALA A 95 -5.03 2.40 -15.81
N ALA A 96 -5.74 2.72 -14.73
CA ALA A 96 -6.96 3.54 -14.74
C ALA A 96 -6.88 4.64 -13.68
#